data_AF-A0A6P0NIM1-F1
#
_entry.id   AF-A0A6P0NIM1-F1
#
_cell.length_a   1.000
_cell.length_b   1.000
_cell.length_c   1.000
_cell.angle_alpha   90.00
_cell.angle_beta   90.00
_cell.angle_gamma   90.00
#
_symmetry.space_group_name_H-M   'P 1'
#
loop_
_entity.id
_entity.type
_entity.pdbx_description
1 polymer ?
#
loop_
_entity_poly.entity_id
_entity_poly.type
_entity_poly.pdbx_seq_one_letter_code
_entity_poly.pdbx_strand_id
1 'polypeptide(L)'
;MNNFFVINLWKQETDMQKVDFEIELPEIESVRNLSIHEEYFWLKQNGTQRKLRLHDYVEIYQVPYLYEHLMEKLESKSHTVVTSLLVEQFTQAGGKVEDMVVLDIGAGTGWVGKTLADLGVKSIVGIVCNVFS
;
A
#
# COMPACT_ATOMS: atom_id res chain seq x y z
N MET A 1 -27.25 -20.98 4.03
CA MET A 1 -26.20 -20.47 4.92
C MET A 1 -24.93 -20.35 4.10
N ASN A 2 -24.65 -19.17 3.53
CA ASN A 2 -23.38 -18.87 2.88
C ASN A 2 -22.82 -17.65 3.60
N ASN A 3 -21.81 -17.87 4.46
CA ASN A 3 -21.06 -16.81 5.12
C ASN A 3 -20.16 -16.13 4.08
N PHE A 4 -20.72 -15.16 3.35
CA PHE A 4 -19.91 -14.12 2.72
C PHE A 4 -19.58 -13.09 3.79
N PHE A 5 -18.40 -13.20 4.41
CA PHE A 5 -17.79 -12.07 5.11
C PHE A 5 -17.34 -11.07 4.04
N VAL A 6 -18.30 -10.31 3.51
CA VAL A 6 -18.00 -9.05 2.81
C VAL A 6 -17.56 -8.11 3.91
N ILE A 7 -16.25 -7.94 4.01
CA ILE A 7 -15.65 -6.95 4.89
C ILE A 7 -16.05 -5.57 4.33
N ASN A 8 -17.16 -5.04 4.85
CA ASN A 8 -17.58 -3.64 4.72
C ASN A 8 -16.60 -2.72 5.47
N LEU A 9 -15.30 -2.79 5.18
CA LEU A 9 -14.28 -1.91 5.78
C LEU A 9 -14.12 -0.57 5.04
N TRP A 10 -14.82 -0.37 3.92
CA TRP A 10 -14.59 0.78 3.03
C TRP A 10 -15.66 1.89 3.12
N LYS A 11 -16.43 1.92 4.22
CA LYS A 11 -17.43 2.96 4.47
C LYS A 11 -17.13 3.78 5.72
N GLN A 12 -15.88 4.17 5.90
CA GLN A 12 -15.56 5.37 6.65
C GLN A 12 -14.69 6.26 5.77
N GLU A 13 -15.25 7.42 5.43
CA GLU A 13 -14.51 8.58 4.95
C GLU A 13 -13.21 8.71 5.74
N THR A 14 -12.13 8.99 5.02
CA THR A 14 -10.81 9.37 5.51
C THR A 14 -10.90 10.58 6.45
N ASP A 15 -11.31 10.36 7.68
CA ASP A 15 -10.90 11.16 8.82
C ASP A 15 -9.55 10.57 9.24
N MET A 16 -8.48 11.07 8.61
CA MET A 16 -7.11 10.69 8.91
C MET A 16 -6.90 10.96 10.40
N GLN A 17 -6.96 9.89 11.22
CA GLN A 17 -6.82 10.01 12.66
C GLN A 17 -5.57 10.86 12.94
N LYS A 18 -5.72 11.85 13.81
CA LYS A 18 -4.66 12.80 14.13
C LYS A 18 -3.50 12.04 14.78
N VAL A 19 -2.53 11.61 13.96
CA VAL A 19 -1.35 10.89 14.41
C VAL A 19 -0.39 11.85 15.09
N ASP A 20 0.19 11.42 16.21
CA ASP A 20 1.17 12.19 16.97
C ASP A 20 2.60 11.81 16.56
N PHE A 21 2.85 11.82 15.26
CA PHE A 21 4.18 11.59 14.69
C PHE A 21 4.34 12.29 13.34
N GLU A 22 5.59 12.56 12.98
CA GLU A 22 6.01 13.06 11.67
C GLU A 22 7.10 12.15 11.09
N ILE A 23 7.00 11.85 9.80
CA ILE A 23 7.98 11.07 9.04
C ILE A 23 8.83 12.03 8.21
N GLU A 24 10.16 11.93 8.33
CA GLU A 24 11.12 12.63 7.48
C GLU A 24 11.96 11.62 6.69
N LEU A 25 11.92 11.76 5.35
CA LEU A 25 12.68 10.92 4.43
C LEU A 25 14.08 11.50 4.22
N PRO A 26 15.12 10.67 4.10
CA PRO A 26 16.46 11.14 3.78
C PRO A 26 16.54 11.67 2.34
N GLU A 27 17.55 12.51 2.07
CA GLU A 27 17.84 12.97 0.71
C GLU A 27 18.16 11.78 -0.20
N ILE A 28 17.59 11.74 -1.42
CA ILE A 28 17.68 10.59 -2.33
C ILE A 28 19.13 10.22 -2.63
N GLU A 29 20.00 11.21 -2.82
CA GLU A 29 21.44 11.03 -3.09
C GLU A 29 22.15 10.29 -1.96
N SER A 30 21.71 10.46 -0.71
CA SER A 30 22.30 9.82 0.47
C SER A 30 21.92 8.34 0.62
N VAL A 31 20.89 7.88 -0.10
CA VAL A 31 20.34 6.52 0.03
C VAL A 31 20.35 5.71 -1.27
N ARG A 32 20.71 6.32 -2.41
CA ARG A 32 20.64 5.71 -3.75
C ARG A 32 21.40 4.38 -3.93
N ASN A 33 22.43 4.14 -3.11
CA ASN A 33 23.27 2.94 -3.18
C ASN A 33 23.17 2.07 -1.92
N LEU A 34 22.23 2.38 -1.01
CA LEU A 34 22.01 1.54 0.16
C LEU A 34 21.40 0.22 -0.28
N SER A 35 21.81 -0.85 0.39
CA SER A 35 21.06 -2.10 0.27
C SER A 35 19.68 -1.93 0.92
N ILE A 36 18.71 -2.72 0.49
CA ILE A 36 17.36 -2.73 1.09
C ILE A 36 17.40 -2.83 2.62
N HIS A 37 18.41 -3.49 3.20
CA HIS A 37 18.53 -3.64 4.66
C HIS A 37 19.06 -2.40 5.40
N GLU A 38 19.51 -1.39 4.66
CA GLU A 38 20.12 -0.17 5.17
C GLU A 38 19.24 1.07 4.95
N GLU A 39 18.21 0.96 4.12
CA GLU A 39 17.23 2.02 3.90
C GLU A 39 16.51 2.41 5.20
N TYR A 40 16.28 3.71 5.38
CA TYR A 40 15.79 4.25 6.65
C TYR A 40 14.93 5.50 6.46
N PHE A 41 14.21 5.87 7.51
CA PHE A 41 13.54 7.15 7.67
C PHE A 41 13.69 7.65 9.11
N TRP A 42 13.35 8.92 9.32
CA TRP A 42 13.32 9.52 10.66
C TRP A 42 11.88 9.63 11.15
N LEU A 43 11.61 9.08 12.34
CA LEU A 43 10.35 9.24 13.06
C LEU A 43 10.51 10.32 14.12
N LYS A 44 9.75 11.41 14.01
CA LYS A 44 9.64 12.46 15.03
C LYS A 44 8.36 12.27 15.83
N GLN A 45 8.47 12.10 17.13
CA GLN A 45 7.33 11.93 18.04
C GLN A 45 7.69 12.44 19.43
N ASN A 46 6.79 13.17 20.09
CA ASN A 46 6.99 13.70 21.44
C ASN A 46 8.31 14.50 21.61
N GLY A 47 8.70 15.26 20.59
CA GLY A 47 9.96 16.04 20.61
C GLY A 47 11.24 15.20 20.47
N THR A 48 11.12 13.90 20.24
CA THR A 48 12.26 12.99 19.98
C THR A 48 12.30 12.59 18.52
N GLN A 49 13.51 12.45 17.97
CA GLN A 49 13.74 11.94 16.62
C GLN A 49 14.49 10.61 16.70
N ARG A 50 13.95 9.58 16.04
CA ARG A 50 14.52 8.23 15.98
C ARG A 50 14.74 7.81 14.54
N LYS A 51 15.86 7.14 14.27
CA LYS A 51 16.15 6.53 12.97
C LYS A 51 15.56 5.12 12.95
N LEU A 52 14.64 4.85 12.04
CA LEU A 52 14.05 3.52 11.85
C LEU A 52 14.43 2.98 10.48
N ARG A 53 14.72 1.69 10.38
CA ARG A 53 14.97 1.03 9.09
C ARG A 53 13.65 0.71 8.41
N LEU A 54 13.59 0.85 7.09
CA LEU A 54 12.39 0.61 6.30
C LEU A 54 11.88 -0.83 6.40
N HIS A 55 12.80 -1.79 6.58
CA HIS A 55 12.49 -3.21 6.69
C HIS A 55 12.44 -3.72 8.14
N ASP A 56 12.52 -2.84 9.14
CA ASP A 56 12.30 -3.23 10.53
C ASP A 56 10.80 -3.18 10.86
N TYR A 57 10.07 -4.15 10.30
CA TYR A 57 8.63 -4.28 10.52
C TYR A 57 8.28 -4.45 11.99
N VAL A 58 9.18 -5.02 12.81
CA VAL A 58 8.93 -5.21 14.25
C VAL A 58 8.81 -3.86 14.93
N GLU A 59 9.72 -2.92 14.66
CA GLU A 59 9.64 -1.58 15.23
C GLU A 59 8.53 -0.74 14.59
N ILE A 60 8.33 -0.86 13.27
CA ILE A 60 7.30 -0.09 12.56
C ILE A 60 5.89 -0.44 13.04
N TYR A 61 5.57 -1.74 13.18
CA TYR A 61 4.24 -2.18 13.62
C TYR A 61 3.95 -1.91 15.12
N GLN A 62 4.96 -1.55 15.92
CA GLN A 62 4.74 -1.08 17.30
C GLN A 62 4.13 0.32 17.36
N VAL A 63 4.25 1.11 16.29
CA VAL A 63 3.66 2.44 16.18
C VAL A 63 2.40 2.36 15.33
N PRO A 64 1.20 2.53 15.94
CA PRO A 64 -0.06 2.47 15.18
C PRO A 64 -0.05 3.41 13.98
N TYR A 65 -0.51 2.91 12.83
CA TYR A 65 -0.64 3.63 11.56
C TYR A 65 0.67 4.08 10.89
N LEU A 66 1.84 3.80 11.48
CA LEU A 66 3.12 4.28 10.94
C LEU A 66 3.46 3.65 9.60
N TYR A 67 3.18 2.34 9.44
CA TYR A 67 3.45 1.63 8.19
C TYR A 67 2.66 2.24 7.03
N GLU A 68 1.36 2.46 7.24
CA GLU A 68 0.45 3.00 6.24
C GLU A 68 0.88 4.41 5.82
N HIS A 69 1.15 5.30 6.78
CA HIS A 69 1.62 6.66 6.51
C HIS A 69 2.99 6.67 5.82
N LEU A 70 3.88 5.75 6.17
CA LEU A 70 5.19 5.62 5.53
C LEU A 70 5.05 5.20 4.07
N MET A 71 4.19 4.23 3.78
CA MET A 71 3.93 3.77 2.41
C MET A 71 3.30 4.87 1.55
N GLU A 72 2.40 5.67 2.11
CA GLU A 72 1.85 6.86 1.44
C GLU A 72 2.94 7.89 1.14
N LYS A 73 3.81 8.19 2.12
CA LYS A 73 4.85 9.21 1.97
C LYS A 73 5.97 8.80 1.03
N LEU A 74 6.25 7.51 0.90
CA LEU A 74 7.20 6.99 -0.10
C LEU A 74 6.64 7.03 -1.52
N GLU A 75 5.40 7.51 -1.72
CA GLU A 75 4.72 7.56 -3.02
C GLU A 75 4.93 6.27 -3.80
N SER A 76 4.65 5.11 -3.18
CA SER A 76 4.87 3.83 -3.86
C SER A 76 3.96 3.73 -5.09
N LYS A 77 4.43 4.19 -6.25
CA LYS A 77 3.72 4.16 -7.54
C LYS A 77 3.74 2.77 -8.18
N SER A 78 4.26 1.76 -7.47
CA SER A 78 4.35 0.40 -7.99
C SER A 78 2.97 -0.13 -8.38
N HIS A 79 1.95 0.11 -7.54
CA HIS A 79 0.59 -0.32 -7.85
C HIS A 79 0.04 0.41 -9.08
N THR A 80 0.19 1.74 -9.19
CA THR A 80 -0.32 2.49 -10.35
C THR A 80 0.37 2.11 -11.66
N VAL A 81 1.69 1.91 -11.65
CA VAL A 81 2.45 1.51 -12.84
C VAL A 81 2.05 0.10 -13.29
N VAL A 82 2.00 -0.86 -12.36
CA VAL A 82 1.65 -2.25 -12.68
C VAL A 82 0.22 -2.38 -13.18
N THR A 83 -0.75 -1.73 -12.53
CA THR A 83 -2.16 -1.82 -12.95
C THR A 83 -2.40 -1.13 -14.28
N SER A 84 -1.73 0.00 -14.54
CA SER A 84 -1.82 0.69 -15.84
C SER A 84 -1.27 -0.18 -16.96
N LEU A 85 -0.08 -0.79 -16.78
CA LEU A 85 0.50 -1.70 -17.77
C LEU A 85 -0.37 -2.94 -17.99
N LEU A 86 -0.93 -3.51 -16.94
CA LEU A 86 -1.83 -4.67 -17.04
C LEU A 86 -3.08 -4.34 -17.88
N VAL A 87 -3.74 -3.21 -17.58
CA VAL A 87 -4.93 -2.76 -18.32
C VAL A 87 -4.58 -2.42 -19.77
N GLU A 88 -3.45 -1.77 -20.01
CA GLU A 88 -2.96 -1.48 -21.36
C GLU A 88 -2.76 -2.76 -22.17
N GLN A 89 -2.04 -3.74 -21.63
CA GLN A 89 -1.78 -5.00 -22.34
C GLN A 89 -3.07 -5.81 -22.58
N PHE A 90 -3.97 -5.84 -21.60
CA PHE A 90 -5.26 -6.53 -21.74
C PHE A 90 -6.13 -5.90 -22.84
N THR A 91 -6.18 -4.57 -22.91
CA THR A 91 -6.94 -3.85 -23.94
C THR A 91 -6.29 -3.96 -25.32
N GLN A 92 -4.96 -3.95 -25.40
CA GLN A 92 -4.22 -4.23 -26.65
C GLN A 92 -4.50 -5.64 -27.20
N ALA A 93 -4.74 -6.61 -26.32
CA ALA A 93 -5.15 -7.97 -26.70
C ALA A 93 -6.65 -8.06 -27.13
N GLY A 94 -7.37 -6.93 -27.20
CA GLY A 94 -8.77 -6.87 -27.60
C GLY A 94 -9.77 -7.04 -26.45
N GLY A 95 -9.29 -7.10 -25.21
CA GLY A 95 -10.13 -7.09 -24.01
C GLY A 95 -10.76 -5.73 -23.74
N LYS A 96 -11.85 -5.71 -22.98
CA LYS A 96 -12.48 -4.49 -22.48
C LYS A 96 -12.36 -4.44 -20.97
N VAL A 97 -12.03 -3.27 -20.43
CA VAL A 97 -11.75 -3.12 -18.99
C VAL A 97 -12.98 -3.49 -18.14
N GLU A 98 -14.17 -3.11 -18.62
CA GLU A 98 -15.46 -3.43 -18.01
C GLU A 98 -15.84 -4.92 -18.02
N ASP A 99 -15.09 -5.75 -18.76
CA ASP A 99 -15.23 -7.21 -18.78
C ASP A 99 -14.14 -7.93 -17.98
N MET A 100 -13.12 -7.21 -17.52
CA MET A 100 -11.94 -7.77 -16.86
C MET A 100 -12.28 -8.27 -15.45
N VAL A 101 -11.84 -9.50 -15.14
CA VAL A 101 -11.94 -10.10 -13.80
C VAL A 101 -10.55 -10.44 -13.31
N VAL A 102 -10.19 -9.97 -12.11
CA VAL A 102 -8.84 -10.07 -11.56
C VAL A 102 -8.84 -10.87 -10.27
N LEU A 103 -7.89 -11.80 -10.16
CA LEU A 103 -7.52 -12.48 -8.92
C LEU A 103 -6.14 -11.98 -8.50
N ASP A 104 -6.09 -11.17 -7.44
CA ASP A 104 -4.87 -10.59 -6.89
C ASP A 104 -4.33 -11.49 -5.75
N ILE A 105 -3.32 -12.30 -6.06
CA ILE A 105 -2.72 -13.23 -5.10
C ILE A 105 -1.60 -12.52 -4.35
N GLY A 106 -1.70 -12.45 -3.02
CA GLY A 106 -0.79 -11.66 -2.21
C GLY A 106 -1.17 -10.18 -2.22
N ALA A 107 -2.48 -9.88 -2.20
CA ALA A 107 -3.05 -8.54 -2.36
C ALA A 107 -2.54 -7.51 -1.32
N GLY A 108 -1.91 -7.96 -0.23
CA GLY A 108 -1.27 -7.10 0.76
C GLY A 108 -2.26 -6.08 1.31
N THR A 109 -1.91 -4.80 1.22
CA THR A 109 -2.74 -3.67 1.66
C THR A 109 -3.93 -3.36 0.73
N GLY A 110 -4.04 -4.03 -0.42
CA GLY A 110 -5.15 -3.88 -1.36
C GLY A 110 -5.02 -2.70 -2.36
N TRP A 111 -3.89 -2.01 -2.41
CA TRP A 111 -3.69 -0.86 -3.31
C TRP A 111 -3.85 -1.22 -4.79
N VAL A 112 -3.36 -2.39 -5.22
CA VAL A 112 -3.53 -2.90 -6.59
C VAL A 112 -5.02 -3.05 -6.92
N GLY A 113 -5.78 -3.68 -6.03
CA GLY A 113 -7.23 -3.83 -6.20
C GLY A 113 -7.97 -2.49 -6.26
N LYS A 114 -7.62 -1.53 -5.40
CA LYS A 114 -8.21 -0.19 -5.44
C LYS A 114 -7.92 0.50 -6.79
N THR A 115 -6.68 0.50 -7.25
CA THR A 115 -6.33 1.15 -8.51
C THR A 115 -7.00 0.49 -9.72
N LEU A 116 -7.13 -0.84 -9.74
CA LEU A 116 -7.89 -1.54 -10.78
C LEU A 116 -9.38 -1.18 -10.76
N ALA A 117 -9.97 -1.02 -9.57
CA ALA A 117 -11.36 -0.58 -9.44
C ALA A 117 -11.55 0.85 -9.98
N ASP A 118 -10.62 1.76 -9.68
CA ASP A 118 -10.63 3.14 -10.19
C ASP A 118 -10.47 3.18 -11.73
N LEU A 119 -9.83 2.17 -12.33
CA LEU A 119 -9.71 1.99 -13.77
C LEU A 119 -10.96 1.36 -14.42
N GLY A 120 -11.97 0.95 -13.64
CA GLY A 120 -13.24 0.43 -14.14
C GLY A 120 -13.30 -1.10 -14.33
N VAL A 121 -12.38 -1.84 -13.70
CA VAL A 121 -12.37 -3.31 -13.75
C VAL A 121 -13.64 -3.88 -13.12
N LYS A 122 -14.24 -4.88 -13.77
CA LYS A 122 -15.55 -5.46 -13.41
C LYS A 122 -15.57 -6.08 -12.02
N SER A 123 -14.56 -6.88 -11.70
CA SER A 123 -14.52 -7.65 -10.46
C SER A 123 -13.10 -7.99 -10.08
N ILE A 124 -12.82 -7.87 -8.77
CA ILE A 124 -11.49 -8.06 -8.21
C ILE A 124 -11.65 -8.89 -6.94
N VAL A 125 -10.87 -9.97 -6.85
CA VAL A 125 -10.78 -10.83 -5.67
C VAL A 125 -9.35 -10.79 -5.18
N GLY A 126 -9.13 -10.31 -3.96
CA GLY A 126 -7.81 -10.29 -3.32
C GLY A 126 -7.65 -11.45 -2.33
N ILE A 127 -6.50 -12.13 -2.39
CA ILE A 127 -6.10 -13.13 -1.39
C ILE A 127 -4.90 -12.58 -0.63
N VAL A 128 -5.02 -12.49 0.70
CA VAL A 128 -3.94 -12.05 1.59
C VAL A 128 -3.59 -13.17 2.57
N CYS A 129 -2.29 -13.47 2.68
CA CYS A 129 -1.80 -14.53 3.57
C CYS A 129 -1.54 -14.03 5.01
N ASN A 130 -1.68 -12.72 5.25
CA ASN A 130 -1.41 -12.10 6.53
C ASN A 130 -2.64 -11.36 7.04
N VAL A 131 -3.17 -11.79 8.19
CA VAL A 131 -4.30 -11.15 8.89
C VAL A 131 -3.75 -10.62 10.21
N PHE A 132 -2.97 -9.55 10.15
CA PHE A 132 -2.75 -8.74 11.34
C PHE A 132 -3.81 -7.64 11.33
N SER A 133 -4.80 -7.84 12.20
CA SER A 133 -5.86 -6.93 12.62
C SER A 133 -5.40 -6.05 13.77
#